data_AF-A0A2G1XPQ3-F1
#
_entry.id   AF-A0A2G1XPQ3-F1
#
_cell.length_a   1.000
_cell.length_b   1.000
_cell.length_c   1.000
_cell.angle_alpha   90.00
_cell.angle_beta   90.00
_cell.angle_gamma   90.00
#
_symmetry.space_group_name_H-M   'P 1'
#
loop_
_entity.id
_entity.type
_entity.pdbx_description
1 polymer ?
#
loop_
_entity_poly.entity_id
_entity_poly.type
_entity_poly.pdbx_seq_one_letter_code
_entity_poly.pdbx_strand_id
1 'polypeptide(L)' 'TGQEIGLSGSTGNSSGPHLHFEIRTTPNYGTAVDPVAFMGAHGGQL' A
#
# COMPACT_ATOMS: atom_id res chain seq x y z
N THR A 1 14.01 -1.01 -9.02
CA THR A 1 13.36 -1.79 -10.10
C THR A 1 12.12 -2.44 -9.54
N GLY A 2 11.16 -2.81 -10.39
CA GLY A 2 9.96 -3.54 -9.95
C GLY A 2 10.18 -5.05 -9.99
N GLN A 3 9.86 -5.75 -8.90
CA GLN A 3 9.78 -7.21 -8.84
C GLN A 3 8.31 -7.59 -8.68
N GLU A 4 7.84 -8.61 -9.41
CA GLU A 4 6.52 -9.18 -9.17
C GLU A 4 6.50 -9.96 -7.85
N ILE A 5 5.54 -9.64 -6.98
CA ILE A 5 5.39 -10.26 -5.65
C ILE A 5 4.05 -10.97 -5.47
N GLY A 6 3.17 -10.94 -6.48
CA GLY A 6 1.86 -11.57 -6.44
C GLY A 6 0.83 -10.89 -7.34
N LEU A 7 -0.37 -11.46 -7.35
CA LEU A 7 -1.53 -10.97 -8.09
C LEU A 7 -2.55 -10.32 -7.14
N SER A 8 -3.29 -9.32 -7.64
CA SER A 8 -4.40 -8.70 -6.90
C SER A 8 -5.56 -9.68 -6.68
N GLY A 9 -6.39 -9.43 -5.66
CA GLY A 9 -7.52 -10.30 -5.31
C GLY A 9 -8.66 -9.57 -4.60
N SER A 10 -9.47 -10.33 -3.85
CA SER A 10 -10.62 -9.79 -3.08
C SER A 10 -10.92 -10.63 -1.83
N THR A 11 -9.89 -11.15 -1.15
CA THR A 11 -10.05 -11.90 0.10
C THR A 11 -10.11 -10.95 1.31
N GLY A 12 -10.79 -11.36 2.40
CA GLY A 12 -10.93 -10.56 3.62
C GLY A 12 -12.05 -9.52 3.56
N ASN A 13 -11.86 -8.37 4.23
CA ASN A 13 -12.83 -7.27 4.23
C ASN A 13 -12.68 -6.45 2.95
N SER A 14 -13.43 -6.84 1.91
CA SER A 14 -13.39 -6.24 0.58
C SER A 14 -14.79 -6.22 -0.04
N SER A 15 -15.09 -5.19 -0.85
CA SER A 15 -16.31 -5.10 -1.66
C SER A 15 -16.14 -5.55 -3.12
N GLY A 16 -14.92 -5.92 -3.54
CA GLY A 16 -14.60 -6.37 -4.89
C GLY A 16 -13.10 -6.34 -5.22
N PRO A 17 -12.67 -6.80 -6.40
CA PRO A 17 -11.24 -6.90 -6.74
C PRO A 17 -10.51 -5.55 -6.74
N HIS A 18 -9.53 -5.41 -5.84
CA HIS A 18 -8.60 -4.26 -5.76
C HIS A 18 -7.36 -4.62 -4.94
N LEU A 19 -6.36 -3.74 -4.92
CA LEU A 19 -5.19 -3.85 -4.05
C LEU A 19 -5.26 -2.78 -2.95
N HIS A 20 -5.26 -3.20 -1.69
CA HIS A 20 -5.03 -2.30 -0.58
C HIS A 20 -3.52 -2.08 -0.40
N PHE A 21 -3.08 -0.83 -0.38
CA PHE A 21 -1.70 -0.46 -0.14
C PHE A 21 -1.63 0.55 1.01
N GLU A 22 -0.79 0.24 2.01
CA GLU A 22 -0.61 1.04 3.21
C GLU A 22 0.88 1.19 3.52
N ILE A 23 1.27 2.36 4.01
CA ILE A 23 2.62 2.62 4.50
C ILE A 23 2.54 2.86 6.00
N ARG A 24 3.36 2.12 6.76
CA ARG A 24 3.53 2.30 8.20
C ARG A 24 4.98 2.59 8.52
N THR A 25 5.24 3.54 9.42
CA THR A 25 6.60 3.88 9.86
C THR A 25 7.12 2.97 10.97
N THR A 26 6.23 2.22 11.62
CA THR A 26 6.57 1.17 12.58
C THR A 26 5.69 -0.06 12.38
N PRO A 27 6.01 -1.22 13.00
CA PRO A 27 5.13 -2.39 12.96
C PRO A 27 3.79 -2.19 13.70
N ASN A 28 3.64 -1.13 14.49
CA ASN A 28 2.48 -0.91 15.34
C ASN A 28 1.32 -0.28 14.58
N TYR A 29 0.10 -0.67 14.97
CA TYR A 29 -1.12 -0.01 14.53
C TYR A 29 -1.15 1.48 14.91
N GLY A 30 -1.84 2.29 14.11
CA GLY A 30 -1.92 3.74 14.31
C GLY A 30 -0.72 4.51 13.76
N THR A 31 0.24 3.83 13.12
CA THR A 31 1.41 4.47 12.47
C THR A 31 1.31 4.56 10.95
N ALA A 32 0.09 4.42 10.43
CA ALA A 32 -0.24 4.62 9.02
C ALA A 32 -0.02 6.09 8.63
N VAL A 33 0.59 6.30 7.47
CA VAL A 33 0.80 7.63 6.88
C VAL A 33 0.18 7.69 5.49
N ASP A 34 -0.07 8.90 4.97
CA ASP A 34 -0.56 9.09 3.60
C ASP A 34 0.43 8.50 2.58
N PRO A 35 0.06 7.42 1.86
CA PRO A 35 0.95 6.77 0.92
C PRO A 35 1.33 7.67 -0.25
N VAL A 36 0.43 8.55 -0.71
CA VAL A 36 0.65 9.43 -1.88
C VAL A 36 1.75 10.43 -1.57
N ALA A 37 1.62 11.12 -0.44
CA ALA A 37 2.59 12.10 0.01
C ALA A 37 3.95 11.46 0.29
N PHE A 38 3.96 10.28 0.93
CA PHE A 38 5.18 9.52 1.17
C PHE A 38 5.86 9.14 -0.14
N MET A 39 5.13 8.53 -1.08
CA MET A 39 5.70 8.15 -2.38
C MET A 39 6.24 9.35 -3.16
N GLY A 40 5.52 10.48 -3.18
CA GLY A 40 6.01 11.70 -3.82
C GLY A 40 7.34 12.19 -3.25
N ALA A 41 7.52 12.11 -1.93
CA ALA A 41 8.80 12.42 -1.27
C ALA A 41 9.91 11.40 -1.58
N HIS A 42 9.55 10.17 -1.95
CA HIS A 42 10.46 9.05 -2.23
C HIS A 42 10.60 8.73 -3.74
N GLY A 43 10.16 9.64 -4.62
CA GLY A 43 10.28 9.50 -6.07
C GLY A 43 9.32 8.50 -6.71
N GLY A 44 8.32 8.04 -5.96
CA GLY A 44 7.19 7.26 -6.47
C GLY A 44 6.07 8.18 -6.98
N GLN A 45 5.33 7.71 -7.98
CA GLN A 45 4.07 8.31 -8.43
C GLN A 45 2.96 7.28 -8.31
N LEU A 46 1.75 7.76 -8.01
CA LEU A 46 0.50 7.02 -8.15
C LEU A 46 -0.18 7.36 -9.48
#